data_AF-A0A1N6L0V8-F1
#
_entry.id   AF-A0A1N6L0V8-F1
#
_cell.length_a   1.000
_cell.length_b   1.000
_cell.length_c   1.000
_cell.angle_alpha   90.00
_cell.angle_beta   90.00
_cell.angle_gamma   90.00
#
_symmetry.space_group_name_H-M   'P 1'
#
loop_
_entity.id
_entity.type
_entity.pdbx_description
1 polymer ?
#
loop_
_entity_poly.entity_id
_entity_poly.type
_entity_poly.pdbx_seq_one_letter_code
_entity_poly.pdbx_strand_id
1 'polypeptide(L)'
;MPSATRTDTVMPTLEKLGVDLLATSPYQRRLALARPFLGVIAYIMAAYAGLWWLTPFILFLVFVAVVTVTHDVVHGSLGLSRNQTEWALFAMGAVLLESGHAYRATHLRHHRVFPGPDDPEGDPARWSLVKVVLWGPLFLPRLWYWSYGRGKPGGALRRWLVAEAAWAFAAPTAGLWLLPKTPAVLVYSTLAIVGSWVYPLLTVHLPHRGYGDTPLSQTHTLRGRILPALFLELTYHLEHHLYPEVPSHNLSELSRRLDPLLRSAGVRPRRVP
;
A
#
# COMPACT_ATOMS: atom_id res chain seq x y z
N MET A 1 -5.41 -9.26 -43.21
CA MET A 1 -5.68 -9.92 -41.91
C MET A 1 -6.65 -9.04 -41.14
N PRO A 2 -7.86 -9.51 -40.81
CA PRO A 2 -8.89 -8.66 -40.24
C PRO A 2 -8.49 -8.25 -38.82
N SER A 3 -8.57 -6.94 -38.57
CA SER A 3 -8.47 -6.31 -37.26
C SER A 3 -9.41 -7.01 -36.27
N ALA A 4 -8.85 -7.60 -35.22
CA ALA A 4 -9.64 -8.11 -34.11
C ALA A 4 -10.41 -6.92 -33.52
N THR A 5 -11.73 -6.95 -33.65
CA THR A 5 -12.67 -6.07 -32.99
C THR A 5 -12.30 -5.97 -31.51
N ARG A 6 -11.75 -4.82 -31.10
CA ARG A 6 -11.54 -4.44 -29.71
C ARG A 6 -12.92 -4.34 -29.07
N THR A 7 -13.42 -5.43 -28.50
CA THR A 7 -14.56 -5.36 -27.60
C THR A 7 -14.08 -4.64 -26.35
N ASP A 8 -14.48 -3.37 -26.20
CA ASP A 8 -14.43 -2.68 -24.92
C ASP A 8 -15.20 -3.55 -23.92
N THR A 9 -14.47 -4.30 -23.11
CA THR A 9 -15.05 -5.21 -22.14
C THR A 9 -15.68 -4.36 -21.06
N VAL A 10 -17.00 -4.21 -21.09
CA VAL A 10 -17.74 -3.45 -20.09
C VAL A 10 -17.59 -4.16 -18.75
N MET A 11 -16.95 -3.48 -17.79
CA MET A 11 -16.77 -4.02 -16.45
C MET A 11 -18.13 -4.12 -15.73
N PRO A 12 -18.43 -5.25 -15.07
CA PRO A 12 -19.69 -5.43 -14.35
C PRO A 12 -19.75 -4.48 -13.15
N THR A 13 -20.94 -4.00 -12.83
CA THR A 13 -21.16 -3.21 -11.60
C THR A 13 -21.04 -4.10 -10.36
N LEU A 14 -20.76 -3.51 -9.21
CA LEU A 14 -20.77 -4.25 -7.95
C LEU A 14 -22.14 -4.84 -7.60
N GLU A 15 -23.23 -4.25 -8.06
CA GLU A 15 -24.56 -4.84 -7.92
C GLU A 15 -24.66 -6.22 -8.59
N LYS A 16 -24.01 -6.37 -9.76
CA LYS A 16 -23.95 -7.65 -10.48
C LYS A 16 -22.93 -8.62 -9.88
N LEU A 17 -21.83 -8.09 -9.36
CA LEU A 17 -20.80 -8.90 -8.70
C LEU A 17 -21.21 -9.33 -7.30
N GLY A 18 -22.11 -8.60 -6.64
CA GLY A 18 -22.58 -8.84 -5.28
C GLY A 18 -22.06 -7.77 -4.31
N VAL A 19 -23.00 -7.06 -3.68
CA VAL A 19 -22.70 -5.96 -2.73
C VAL A 19 -22.08 -6.46 -1.41
N ASP A 20 -22.14 -7.77 -1.16
CA ASP A 20 -21.45 -8.40 -0.02
C ASP A 20 -19.93 -8.24 -0.09
N LEU A 21 -19.37 -8.00 -1.30
CA LEU A 21 -17.96 -7.65 -1.48
C LEU A 21 -17.56 -6.36 -0.74
N LEU A 22 -18.50 -5.46 -0.46
CA LEU A 22 -18.25 -4.23 0.29
C LEU A 22 -18.32 -4.42 1.81
N ALA A 23 -18.72 -5.60 2.28
CA ALA A 23 -18.94 -5.84 3.69
C ALA A 23 -17.60 -5.91 4.44
N THR A 24 -17.47 -5.06 5.45
CA THR A 24 -16.41 -5.12 6.46
C THR A 24 -17.05 -5.25 7.84
N SER A 25 -16.91 -6.42 8.45
CA SER A 25 -17.39 -6.65 9.82
C SER A 25 -16.59 -5.81 10.84
N PRO A 26 -17.17 -5.50 12.02
CA PRO A 26 -16.44 -4.81 13.08
C PRO A 26 -15.18 -5.55 13.52
N TYR A 27 -15.17 -6.89 13.46
CA TYR A 27 -14.01 -7.70 13.78
C TYR A 27 -12.91 -7.52 12.73
N GLN A 28 -13.23 -7.66 11.43
CA GLN A 28 -12.26 -7.45 10.34
C GLN A 28 -11.64 -6.06 10.41
N ARG A 29 -12.46 -5.01 10.62
CA ARG A 29 -11.99 -3.64 10.80
C ARG A 29 -11.00 -3.51 11.94
N ARG A 30 -11.35 -4.01 13.13
CA ARG A 30 -10.48 -3.94 14.31
C ARG A 30 -9.18 -4.70 14.09
N LEU A 31 -9.25 -5.90 13.51
CA LEU A 31 -8.08 -6.71 13.23
C LEU A 31 -7.15 -6.03 12.22
N ALA A 32 -7.70 -5.47 11.14
CA ALA A 32 -6.93 -4.74 10.13
C ALA A 32 -6.17 -3.56 10.75
N LEU A 33 -6.87 -2.74 11.55
CA LEU A 33 -6.26 -1.58 12.23
C LEU A 33 -5.28 -1.97 13.34
N ALA A 34 -5.47 -3.10 14.01
CA ALA A 34 -4.60 -3.55 15.08
C ALA A 34 -3.32 -4.24 14.58
N ARG A 35 -3.36 -4.89 13.41
CA ARG A 35 -2.28 -5.75 12.90
C ARG A 35 -0.90 -5.07 12.85
N PRO A 36 -0.75 -3.82 12.38
CA PRO A 36 0.55 -3.14 12.43
C PRO A 36 1.11 -3.02 13.84
N PHE A 37 0.28 -2.63 14.82
CA PHE A 37 0.70 -2.47 16.21
C PHE A 37 1.02 -3.81 16.89
N LEU A 38 0.31 -4.89 16.54
CA LEU A 38 0.66 -6.24 16.97
C LEU A 38 2.06 -6.63 16.47
N GLY A 39 2.42 -6.23 15.24
CA GLY A 39 3.77 -6.42 14.71
C GLY A 39 4.82 -5.58 15.45
N VAL A 40 4.50 -4.34 15.86
CA VAL A 40 5.38 -3.54 16.73
C VAL A 40 5.59 -4.20 18.09
N ILE A 41 4.54 -4.75 18.70
CA ILE A 41 4.63 -5.51 19.95
C ILE A 41 5.53 -6.74 19.73
N ALA A 42 5.35 -7.48 18.65
CA ALA A 42 6.20 -8.63 18.32
C ALA A 42 7.68 -8.23 18.16
N TYR A 43 7.95 -7.09 17.52
CA TYR A 43 9.29 -6.53 17.43
C TYR A 43 9.89 -6.23 18.80
N ILE A 44 9.13 -5.55 19.68
CA ILE A 44 9.58 -5.21 21.04
C ILE A 44 9.91 -6.49 21.82
N MET A 45 9.05 -7.50 21.75
CA MET A 45 9.27 -8.79 22.41
C MET A 45 10.51 -9.50 21.86
N ALA A 46 10.72 -9.50 20.54
CA ALA A 46 11.90 -10.11 19.92
C ALA A 46 13.19 -9.38 20.33
N ALA A 47 13.19 -8.05 20.33
CA ALA A 47 14.33 -7.24 20.76
C ALA A 47 14.64 -7.46 22.25
N TYR A 48 13.61 -7.49 23.11
CA TYR A 48 13.77 -7.76 24.55
C TYR A 48 14.33 -9.16 24.82
N ALA A 49 13.89 -10.16 24.04
CA ALA A 49 14.41 -11.53 24.11
C ALA A 49 15.81 -11.70 23.44
N GLY A 50 16.40 -10.64 22.90
CA GLY A 50 17.70 -10.70 22.20
C GLY A 50 17.66 -11.38 20.82
N LEU A 51 16.47 -11.64 20.26
CA LEU A 51 16.25 -12.30 18.98
C LEU A 51 16.36 -11.32 17.80
N TRP A 52 17.47 -10.57 17.74
CA TRP A 52 17.68 -9.49 16.77
C TRP A 52 17.55 -9.92 15.31
N TRP A 53 17.93 -11.17 14.99
CA TRP A 53 17.85 -11.72 13.64
C TRP A 53 16.41 -11.87 13.12
N LEU A 54 15.41 -11.95 14.00
CA LEU A 54 13.99 -11.97 13.61
C LEU A 54 13.44 -10.59 13.26
N THR A 55 14.09 -9.53 13.75
CA THR A 55 13.53 -8.18 13.67
C THR A 55 13.33 -7.66 12.23
N PRO A 56 14.20 -7.92 11.24
CA PRO A 56 13.94 -7.50 9.86
C PRO A 56 12.73 -8.22 9.26
N PHE A 57 12.55 -9.52 9.56
CA PHE A 57 11.40 -10.28 9.08
C PHE A 57 10.09 -9.77 9.70
N ILE A 58 10.10 -9.47 11.00
CA ILE A 58 8.94 -8.86 11.67
C ILE A 58 8.61 -7.50 11.04
N LEU A 59 9.62 -6.66 10.79
CA LEU A 59 9.40 -5.35 10.15
C LEU A 59 8.87 -5.48 8.72
N PHE A 60 9.29 -6.49 7.97
CA PHE A 60 8.69 -6.79 6.67
C PHE A 60 7.20 -7.11 6.78
N LEU A 61 6.79 -7.90 7.78
CA LEU A 61 5.37 -8.18 8.03
C LEU A 61 4.60 -6.93 8.50
N VAL A 62 5.23 -6.07 9.30
CA VAL A 62 4.66 -4.75 9.68
C VAL A 62 4.47 -3.89 8.44
N PHE A 63 5.45 -3.84 7.55
CA PHE A 63 5.37 -3.11 6.28
C PHE A 63 4.17 -3.57 5.45
N VAL A 64 4.03 -4.88 5.25
CA VAL A 64 2.88 -5.46 4.53
C VAL A 64 1.56 -5.09 5.20
N ALA A 65 1.48 -5.19 6.53
CA ALA A 65 0.27 -4.85 7.28
C ALA A 65 -0.10 -3.37 7.13
N VAL A 66 0.87 -2.46 7.24
CA VAL A 66 0.66 -1.01 7.10
C VAL A 66 0.25 -0.66 5.68
N VAL A 67 0.95 -1.17 4.66
CA VAL A 67 0.60 -0.92 3.26
C VAL A 67 -0.85 -1.35 3.02
N THR A 68 -1.22 -2.58 3.40
CA THR A 68 -2.56 -3.12 3.14
C THR A 68 -3.65 -2.31 3.84
N VAL A 69 -3.53 -2.09 5.16
CA VAL A 69 -4.59 -1.38 5.90
C VAL A 69 -4.69 0.08 5.46
N THR A 70 -3.58 0.70 5.05
CA THR A 70 -3.60 2.08 4.58
C THR A 70 -4.32 2.18 3.22
N HIS A 71 -4.18 1.19 2.32
CA HIS A 71 -5.00 1.12 1.09
C HIS A 71 -6.49 1.11 1.44
N ASP A 72 -6.90 0.24 2.37
CA ASP A 72 -8.30 0.12 2.78
C ASP A 72 -8.83 1.42 3.43
N VAL A 73 -8.01 2.10 4.23
CA VAL A 73 -8.35 3.38 4.86
C VAL A 73 -8.48 4.48 3.81
N VAL A 74 -7.59 4.53 2.81
CA VAL A 74 -7.58 5.55 1.75
C VAL A 74 -8.83 5.47 0.88
N HIS A 75 -9.27 4.26 0.54
CA HIS A 75 -10.47 4.05 -0.27
C HIS A 75 -11.76 3.97 0.55
N GLY A 76 -11.66 4.08 1.89
CA GLY A 76 -12.81 4.05 2.78
C GLY A 76 -13.49 2.69 2.91
N SER A 77 -12.86 1.61 2.43
CA SER A 77 -13.41 0.25 2.41
C SER A 77 -13.58 -0.35 3.82
N LEU A 78 -12.89 0.22 4.82
CA LEU A 78 -13.12 -0.12 6.23
C LEU A 78 -14.36 0.51 6.84
N GLY A 79 -14.99 1.50 6.20
CA GLY A 79 -16.18 2.19 6.72
C GLY A 79 -15.88 3.06 7.96
N LEU A 80 -14.72 3.73 7.96
CA LEU A 80 -14.36 4.72 8.97
C LEU A 80 -15.03 6.07 8.71
N SER A 81 -15.36 6.80 9.77
CA SER A 81 -15.77 8.20 9.64
C SER A 81 -14.59 9.06 9.17
N ARG A 82 -14.88 10.25 8.63
CA ARG A 82 -13.83 11.18 8.17
C ARG A 82 -12.74 11.44 9.21
N ASN A 83 -13.14 11.67 10.46
CA ASN A 83 -12.17 11.92 11.54
C ASN A 83 -11.36 10.65 11.87
N GLN A 84 -12.01 9.48 11.90
CA GLN A 84 -11.32 8.22 12.10
C GLN A 84 -10.31 7.92 10.99
N THR A 85 -10.64 8.26 9.73
CA THR A 85 -9.72 8.13 8.60
C THR A 85 -8.47 8.99 8.77
N GLU A 86 -8.58 10.27 9.11
CA GLU A 86 -7.40 11.13 9.30
C GLU A 86 -6.47 10.56 10.41
N TRP A 87 -7.04 10.17 11.55
CA TRP A 87 -6.26 9.59 12.64
C TRP A 87 -5.68 8.21 12.31
N ALA A 88 -6.40 7.39 11.56
CA ALA A 88 -5.89 6.11 11.09
C ALA A 88 -4.69 6.31 10.17
N LEU A 89 -4.76 7.23 9.20
CA LEU A 89 -3.63 7.54 8.31
C LEU A 89 -2.42 8.03 9.10
N PHE A 90 -2.63 8.93 10.05
CA PHE A 90 -1.57 9.44 10.91
C PHE A 90 -0.92 8.32 11.74
N ALA A 91 -1.72 7.45 12.34
CA ALA A 91 -1.24 6.36 13.17
C ALA A 91 -0.52 5.27 12.36
N MET A 92 -1.02 4.92 11.17
CA MET A 92 -0.35 3.97 10.27
C MET A 92 0.97 4.54 9.74
N GLY A 93 1.00 5.83 9.38
CA GLY A 93 2.23 6.54 9.00
C GLY A 93 3.27 6.49 10.12
N ALA A 94 2.85 6.72 11.37
CA ALA A 94 3.75 6.65 12.53
C ALA A 94 4.41 5.28 12.72
N VAL A 95 3.74 4.17 12.36
CA VAL A 95 4.31 2.82 12.49
C VAL A 95 5.55 2.64 11.61
N LEU A 96 5.55 3.15 10.38
CA LEU A 96 6.71 3.06 9.47
C LEU A 96 7.55 4.34 9.42
N LEU A 97 7.21 5.36 10.21
CA LEU A 97 7.84 6.69 10.16
C LEU A 97 7.65 7.38 8.79
N GLU A 98 6.48 7.18 8.21
CA GLU A 98 6.06 7.69 6.91
C GLU A 98 4.85 8.63 7.03
N SER A 99 4.37 9.13 5.88
CA SER A 99 3.20 10.00 5.80
C SER A 99 2.02 9.29 5.15
N GLY A 100 1.03 8.92 5.97
CA GLY A 100 -0.22 8.34 5.47
C GLY A 100 -1.04 9.34 4.65
N HIS A 101 -0.94 10.64 4.96
CA HIS A 101 -1.63 11.68 4.19
C HIS A 101 -0.97 11.97 2.84
N ALA A 102 0.36 11.90 2.73
CA ALA A 102 1.05 11.98 1.45
C ALA A 102 0.66 10.77 0.59
N TYR A 103 0.71 9.57 1.17
CA TYR A 103 0.30 8.35 0.48
C TYR A 103 -1.16 8.43 -0.02
N ARG A 104 -2.11 8.88 0.81
CA ARG A 104 -3.50 9.11 0.35
C ARG A 104 -3.56 10.04 -0.88
N ALA A 105 -2.84 11.17 -0.82
CA ALA A 105 -2.90 12.18 -1.86
C ALA A 105 -2.32 11.66 -3.18
N THR A 106 -1.23 10.91 -3.14
CA THR A 106 -0.59 10.33 -4.33
C THR A 106 -1.35 9.11 -4.83
N HIS A 107 -1.88 8.27 -3.94
CA HIS A 107 -2.54 7.02 -4.34
C HIS A 107 -3.88 7.28 -5.02
N LEU A 108 -4.67 8.22 -4.48
CA LEU A 108 -5.90 8.65 -5.16
C LEU A 108 -5.60 9.35 -6.49
N ARG A 109 -4.46 10.04 -6.59
CA ARG A 109 -4.02 10.61 -7.87
C ARG A 109 -3.67 9.52 -8.86
N HIS A 110 -2.91 8.51 -8.43
CA HIS A 110 -2.51 7.36 -9.22
C HIS A 110 -3.70 6.65 -9.85
N HIS A 111 -4.69 6.25 -9.04
CA HIS A 111 -5.93 5.63 -9.54
C HIS A 111 -6.69 6.48 -10.55
N ARG A 112 -6.65 7.81 -10.38
CA ARG A 112 -7.35 8.73 -11.27
C ARG A 112 -6.67 8.90 -12.63
N VAL A 113 -5.34 8.89 -12.68
CA VAL A 113 -4.61 9.34 -13.87
C VAL A 113 -3.66 8.32 -14.47
N PHE A 114 -3.33 7.21 -13.82
CA PHE A 114 -2.40 6.22 -14.38
C PHE A 114 -2.89 5.65 -15.72
N PRO A 115 -2.03 5.44 -16.74
CA PRO A 115 -0.58 5.70 -16.80
C PRO A 115 -0.26 7.09 -17.35
N GLY A 116 -0.93 8.13 -16.87
CA GLY A 116 -0.69 9.53 -17.22
C GLY A 116 0.57 10.11 -16.57
N PRO A 117 1.04 11.28 -17.03
CA PRO A 117 2.32 11.86 -16.61
C PRO A 117 2.29 12.57 -15.25
N ASP A 118 1.12 12.94 -14.71
CA ASP A 118 1.00 13.60 -13.40
C ASP A 118 0.64 12.60 -12.29
N ASP A 119 1.46 11.57 -12.18
CA ASP A 119 1.34 10.44 -11.26
C ASP A 119 2.68 10.14 -10.57
N PRO A 120 3.00 10.85 -9.48
CA PRO A 120 4.29 10.68 -8.81
C PRO A 120 4.46 9.30 -8.16
N GLU A 121 3.35 8.63 -7.82
CA GLU A 121 3.37 7.29 -7.23
C GLU A 121 3.54 6.23 -8.29
N GLY A 122 2.89 6.35 -9.45
CA GLY A 122 2.99 5.42 -10.57
C GLY A 122 4.28 5.52 -11.39
N ASP A 123 5.06 6.59 -11.25
CA ASP A 123 6.33 6.80 -11.97
C ASP A 123 7.31 5.60 -11.98
N PRO A 124 7.53 4.89 -10.85
CA PRO A 124 8.36 3.67 -10.81
C PRO A 124 7.95 2.57 -11.79
N ALA A 125 6.69 2.53 -12.24
CA ALA A 125 6.22 1.59 -13.26
C ALA A 125 6.98 1.75 -14.59
N ARG A 126 7.52 2.94 -14.86
CA ARG A 126 8.25 3.29 -16.10
C ARG A 126 9.76 3.13 -15.96
N TRP A 127 10.27 2.96 -14.75
CA TRP A 127 11.69 2.96 -14.47
C TRP A 127 12.31 1.58 -14.73
N SER A 128 13.60 1.52 -15.01
CA SER A 128 14.35 0.25 -14.99
C SER A 128 14.46 -0.26 -13.55
N LEU A 129 14.70 -1.58 -13.39
CA LEU A 129 14.89 -2.18 -12.06
C LEU A 129 16.01 -1.48 -11.27
N VAL A 130 17.14 -1.20 -11.93
CA VAL A 130 18.28 -0.49 -11.32
C VAL A 130 17.85 0.90 -10.84
N LYS A 131 17.11 1.65 -11.66
CA LYS A 131 16.64 2.99 -11.28
C LYS A 131 15.69 2.93 -10.09
N VAL A 132 14.76 1.98 -10.05
CA VAL A 132 13.82 1.81 -8.91
C VAL A 132 14.57 1.53 -7.62
N VAL A 133 15.57 0.66 -7.63
CA VAL A 133 16.37 0.34 -6.43
C VAL A 133 17.16 1.57 -5.97
N LEU A 134 17.85 2.26 -6.88
CA LEU A 134 18.64 3.44 -6.54
C LEU A 134 17.80 4.63 -6.08
N TRP A 135 16.58 4.79 -6.59
CA TRP A 135 15.67 5.88 -6.23
C TRP A 135 14.74 5.56 -5.07
N GLY A 136 14.75 4.32 -4.55
CA GLY A 136 14.00 3.90 -3.36
C GLY A 136 14.11 4.88 -2.17
N PRO A 137 15.32 5.30 -1.77
CA PRO A 137 15.50 6.25 -0.66
C PRO A 137 14.81 7.61 -0.85
N LEU A 138 14.58 8.03 -2.10
CA LEU A 138 14.01 9.34 -2.43
C LEU A 138 12.52 9.27 -2.77
N PHE A 139 11.94 8.08 -2.87
CA PHE A 139 10.57 7.89 -3.31
C PHE A 139 9.55 8.54 -2.35
N LEU A 140 9.57 8.17 -1.07
CA LEU A 140 8.63 8.73 -0.08
C LEU A 140 8.83 10.25 0.17
N PRO A 141 10.07 10.78 0.30
CA PRO A 141 10.28 12.23 0.36
C PRO A 141 9.71 12.98 -0.85
N ARG A 142 9.82 12.39 -2.05
CA ARG A 142 9.23 12.94 -3.26
C ARG A 142 7.70 12.96 -3.21
N LEU A 143 7.05 11.89 -2.75
CA LEU A 143 5.59 11.85 -2.59
C LEU A 143 5.11 12.90 -1.57
N TRP A 144 5.83 13.04 -0.46
CA TRP A 144 5.57 14.06 0.55
C TRP A 144 5.67 15.46 -0.04
N TYR A 145 6.76 15.77 -0.75
CA TYR A 145 6.98 17.09 -1.35
C TYR A 145 5.89 17.45 -2.37
N TRP A 146 5.55 16.50 -3.25
CA TRP A 146 4.47 16.67 -4.21
C TRP A 146 3.13 16.96 -3.52
N SER A 147 2.81 16.21 -2.46
CA SER A 147 1.57 16.36 -1.69
C SER A 147 1.52 17.70 -0.96
N TYR A 148 2.65 18.13 -0.41
CA TYR A 148 2.78 19.42 0.26
C TYR A 148 2.56 20.58 -0.72
N GLY A 149 3.16 20.50 -1.92
CA GLY A 149 2.97 21.48 -3.00
C GLY A 149 1.51 21.63 -3.44
N ARG A 150 0.74 20.52 -3.46
CA ARG A 150 -0.70 20.49 -3.80
C ARG A 150 -1.61 20.98 -2.68
N GLY A 151 -1.15 20.94 -1.44
CA GLY A 151 -1.91 21.41 -0.29
C GLY A 151 -2.04 22.94 -0.24
N LYS A 152 -3.22 23.45 0.14
CA LYS A 152 -3.42 24.89 0.40
C LYS A 152 -2.50 25.36 1.54
N PRO A 153 -1.86 26.55 1.44
CA PRO A 153 -1.12 27.14 2.56
C PRO A 153 -1.99 27.22 3.82
N GLY A 154 -1.46 26.78 4.96
CA GLY A 154 -2.20 26.71 6.23
C GLY A 154 -3.32 25.67 6.29
N GLY A 155 -3.58 24.92 5.21
CA GLY A 155 -4.64 23.92 5.12
C GLY A 155 -4.36 22.65 5.92
N ALA A 156 -5.42 21.86 6.18
CA ALA A 156 -5.33 20.64 6.98
C ALA A 156 -4.29 19.63 6.45
N LEU A 157 -4.24 19.40 5.13
CA LEU A 157 -3.26 18.49 4.53
C LEU A 157 -1.82 18.87 4.91
N ARG A 158 -1.43 20.14 4.75
CA ARG A 158 -0.06 20.57 5.09
C ARG A 158 0.25 20.40 6.58
N ARG A 159 -0.72 20.63 7.46
CA ARG A 159 -0.54 20.42 8.91
C ARG A 159 -0.28 18.95 9.23
N TRP A 160 -1.06 18.04 8.64
CA TRP A 160 -0.83 16.60 8.79
C TRP A 160 0.53 16.18 8.25
N LEU A 161 0.87 16.61 7.03
CA LEU A 161 2.16 16.30 6.41
C LEU A 161 3.35 16.72 7.29
N VAL A 162 3.30 17.92 7.88
CA VAL A 162 4.34 18.39 8.80
C VAL A 162 4.37 17.59 10.09
N ALA A 163 3.20 17.28 10.68
CA ALA A 163 3.12 16.46 11.88
C ALA A 163 3.66 15.04 11.66
N GLU A 164 3.36 14.42 10.50
CA GLU A 164 3.85 13.08 10.15
C GLU A 164 5.34 13.08 9.83
N ALA A 165 5.86 14.13 9.18
CA ALA A 165 7.29 14.26 8.92
C ALA A 165 8.12 14.27 10.22
N ALA A 166 7.55 14.72 11.34
CA ALA A 166 8.22 14.69 12.63
C ALA A 166 8.60 13.26 13.06
N TRP A 167 7.86 12.22 12.67
CA TRP A 167 8.18 10.83 13.02
C TRP A 167 9.53 10.37 12.49
N ALA A 168 9.82 10.71 11.24
CA ALA A 168 11.08 10.36 10.57
C ALA A 168 12.31 10.97 11.24
N PHE A 169 12.15 12.02 12.05
CA PHE A 169 13.25 12.64 12.81
C PHE A 169 13.21 12.27 14.29
N ALA A 170 12.03 12.28 14.91
CA ALA A 170 11.86 12.06 16.34
C ALA A 170 12.24 10.63 16.74
N ALA A 171 11.85 9.62 15.97
CA ALA A 171 12.13 8.23 16.33
C ALA A 171 13.63 7.87 16.23
N PRO A 172 14.38 8.20 15.15
CA PRO A 172 15.83 8.02 15.14
C PRO A 172 16.55 8.82 16.23
N THR A 173 16.12 10.07 16.48
CA THR A 173 16.72 10.91 17.54
C THR A 173 16.51 10.29 18.92
N ALA A 174 15.30 9.82 19.21
CA ALA A 174 15.01 9.07 20.43
C ALA A 174 15.83 7.78 20.50
N GLY A 175 16.01 7.09 19.37
CA GLY A 175 16.87 5.91 19.25
C GLY A 175 18.32 6.18 19.61
N LEU A 176 18.90 7.27 19.11
CA LEU A 176 20.26 7.70 19.45
C LEU A 176 20.38 8.05 20.93
N TRP A 177 19.40 8.77 21.48
CA TRP A 177 19.39 9.16 22.89
C TRP A 177 19.25 7.96 23.84
N LEU A 178 18.44 6.95 23.44
CA LEU A 178 18.21 5.73 24.21
C LEU A 178 19.27 4.66 24.00
N LEU A 179 20.21 4.85 23.07
CA LEU A 179 21.23 3.85 22.71
C LEU A 179 22.00 3.26 23.91
N PRO A 180 22.39 4.04 24.95
CA PRO A 180 23.04 3.49 26.14
C PRO A 180 22.16 2.54 26.97
N LYS A 181 20.83 2.62 26.82
CA LYS A 181 19.85 1.78 27.53
C LYS A 181 19.35 0.63 26.67
N THR A 182 19.12 0.89 25.38
CA THR A 182 18.64 -0.11 24.42
C THR A 182 18.88 0.35 22.98
N PRO A 183 19.37 -0.53 22.10
CA PRO A 183 19.47 -0.22 20.68
C PRO A 183 18.12 -0.37 19.94
N ALA A 184 17.08 -0.92 20.58
CA ALA A 184 15.83 -1.32 19.93
C ALA A 184 15.16 -0.17 19.15
N VAL A 185 15.08 1.02 19.74
CA VAL A 185 14.40 2.16 19.08
C VAL A 185 15.15 2.60 17.82
N LEU A 186 16.48 2.63 17.88
CA LEU A 186 17.31 2.98 16.72
C LEU A 186 17.22 1.91 15.63
N VAL A 187 17.34 0.63 16.00
CA VAL A 187 17.21 -0.50 15.07
C VAL A 187 15.84 -0.49 14.40
N TYR A 188 14.75 -0.31 15.16
CA TYR A 188 13.40 -0.20 14.61
C TYR A 188 13.31 0.92 13.57
N SER A 189 13.78 2.12 13.95
CA SER A 189 13.69 3.30 13.09
C SER A 189 14.51 3.13 11.82
N THR A 190 15.71 2.55 11.91
CA THR A 190 16.55 2.23 10.76
C THR A 190 15.89 1.19 9.86
N LEU A 191 15.37 0.10 10.42
CA LEU A 191 14.69 -0.94 9.64
C LEU A 191 13.42 -0.43 8.97
N ALA A 192 12.63 0.41 9.65
CA ALA A 192 11.46 1.05 9.06
C ALA A 192 11.87 1.92 7.87
N ILE A 193 12.80 2.87 8.06
CA ILE A 193 13.23 3.79 7.00
C ILE A 193 13.85 3.06 5.81
N VAL A 194 14.81 2.15 6.05
CA VAL A 194 15.51 1.42 5.00
C VAL A 194 14.60 0.39 4.34
N GLY A 195 13.77 -0.30 5.12
CA GLY A 195 12.79 -1.24 4.62
C GLY A 195 11.83 -0.58 3.63
N SER A 196 11.40 0.65 3.92
CA SER A 196 10.52 1.42 3.04
C SER A 196 11.13 1.82 1.69
N TRP A 197 12.45 1.67 1.49
CA TRP A 197 13.06 1.91 0.17
C TRP A 197 12.64 0.87 -0.86
N VAL A 198 12.15 -0.30 -0.43
CA VAL A 198 11.60 -1.32 -1.33
C VAL A 198 10.17 -1.01 -1.77
N TYR A 199 9.53 0.01 -1.20
CA TYR A 199 8.16 0.42 -1.53
C TYR A 199 7.94 0.57 -3.04
N PRO A 200 8.64 1.48 -3.76
CA PRO A 200 8.39 1.69 -5.19
C PRO A 200 8.65 0.45 -6.04
N LEU A 201 9.47 -0.49 -5.55
CA LEU A 201 9.68 -1.78 -6.21
C LEU A 201 8.47 -2.70 -6.06
N LEU A 202 8.04 -2.94 -4.82
CA LEU A 202 7.05 -3.97 -4.51
C LEU A 202 5.62 -3.52 -4.79
N THR A 203 5.28 -2.26 -4.56
CA THR A 203 3.89 -1.76 -4.63
C THR A 203 3.56 -1.09 -5.95
N VAL A 204 4.57 -0.72 -6.75
CA VAL A 204 4.37 -0.01 -8.02
C VAL A 204 5.09 -0.68 -9.19
N HIS A 205 6.43 -0.79 -9.15
CA HIS A 205 7.19 -1.27 -10.30
C HIS A 205 6.80 -2.70 -10.70
N LEU A 206 6.72 -3.63 -9.74
CA LEU A 206 6.37 -5.01 -10.03
C LEU A 206 4.89 -5.17 -10.44
N PRO A 207 3.90 -4.60 -9.72
CA PRO A 207 2.49 -4.74 -10.09
C PRO A 207 2.12 -4.09 -11.43
N HIS A 208 2.81 -3.03 -11.83
CA HIS A 208 2.57 -2.31 -13.09
C HIS A 208 3.59 -2.64 -14.19
N ARG A 209 4.45 -3.65 -14.01
CA ARG A 209 5.52 -3.93 -14.98
C ARG A 209 4.95 -4.30 -16.34
N GLY A 210 5.24 -3.52 -17.38
CA GLY A 210 4.69 -3.77 -18.72
C GLY A 210 3.19 -3.47 -18.79
N TYR A 211 2.74 -2.44 -18.07
CA TYR A 211 1.39 -1.92 -18.14
C TYR A 211 0.98 -1.56 -19.59
N GLY A 212 -0.29 -1.71 -19.90
CA GLY A 212 -0.91 -1.27 -21.15
C GLY A 212 -1.84 -0.07 -20.94
N ASP A 213 -2.57 0.30 -22.00
CA ASP A 213 -3.40 1.50 -22.03
C ASP A 213 -4.84 1.29 -21.56
N THR A 214 -5.24 0.05 -21.28
CA THR A 214 -6.61 -0.28 -20.84
C THR A 214 -6.64 -0.60 -19.35
N PRO A 215 -7.75 -0.35 -18.63
CA PRO A 215 -7.88 -0.70 -17.21
C PRO A 215 -7.48 -2.15 -16.89
N LEU A 216 -7.79 -3.09 -17.81
CA LEU A 216 -7.46 -4.51 -17.68
C LEU A 216 -5.98 -4.86 -17.87
N SER A 217 -5.18 -3.95 -18.40
CA SER A 217 -3.75 -4.16 -18.71
C SER A 217 -2.81 -3.22 -17.94
N GLN A 218 -3.34 -2.27 -17.18
CA GLN A 218 -2.54 -1.33 -16.40
C GLN A 218 -1.74 -1.99 -15.28
N THR A 219 -2.21 -3.14 -14.79
CA THR A 219 -1.66 -3.86 -13.64
C THR A 219 -1.79 -5.37 -13.82
N HIS A 220 -1.03 -6.11 -13.03
CA HIS A 220 -1.08 -7.57 -12.97
C HIS A 220 -1.81 -8.06 -11.73
N THR A 221 -2.37 -9.26 -11.81
CA THR A 221 -2.90 -10.00 -10.66
C THR A 221 -2.03 -11.25 -10.42
N LEU A 222 -1.60 -11.46 -9.18
CA LEU A 222 -0.93 -12.69 -8.74
C LEU A 222 -1.91 -13.52 -7.91
N ARG A 223 -2.17 -14.74 -8.37
CA ARG A 223 -3.14 -15.66 -7.75
C ARG A 223 -2.44 -16.90 -7.22
N GLY A 224 -2.79 -17.28 -6.00
CA GLY A 224 -2.15 -18.35 -5.23
C GLY A 224 -2.75 -18.44 -3.84
N ARG A 225 -2.14 -19.24 -2.96
CA ARG A 225 -2.58 -19.38 -1.56
C ARG A 225 -1.60 -18.76 -0.58
N ILE A 226 -0.30 -18.86 -0.84
CA ILE A 226 0.73 -18.47 0.11
C ILE A 226 1.12 -17.01 -0.10
N LEU A 227 1.52 -16.63 -1.32
CA LEU A 227 1.95 -15.25 -1.56
C LEU A 227 0.82 -14.23 -1.39
N PRO A 228 -0.40 -14.43 -1.94
CA PRO A 228 -1.48 -13.49 -1.70
C PRO A 228 -1.82 -13.35 -0.22
N ALA A 229 -1.90 -14.45 0.53
CA ALA A 229 -2.16 -14.40 1.97
C ALA A 229 -1.05 -13.67 2.76
N LEU A 230 0.23 -13.88 2.39
CA LEU A 230 1.36 -13.18 2.99
C LEU A 230 1.24 -11.67 2.80
N PHE A 231 0.83 -11.24 1.60
CA PHE A 231 0.60 -9.84 1.23
C PHE A 231 -0.82 -9.35 1.51
N LEU A 232 -1.58 -10.08 2.34
CA LEU A 232 -2.94 -9.75 2.75
C LEU A 232 -3.86 -9.41 1.57
N GLU A 233 -3.77 -10.24 0.53
CA GLU A 233 -4.56 -10.21 -0.71
C GLU A 233 -4.32 -8.98 -1.60
N LEU A 234 -3.38 -8.09 -1.27
CA LEU A 234 -3.08 -6.93 -2.12
C LEU A 234 -2.37 -7.30 -3.43
N THR A 235 -1.95 -8.56 -3.60
CA THR A 235 -1.43 -9.06 -4.89
C THR A 235 -2.50 -9.22 -5.97
N TYR A 236 -3.78 -9.17 -5.60
CA TYR A 236 -4.91 -8.99 -6.52
C TYR A 236 -4.99 -7.51 -6.96
N HIS A 237 -3.87 -6.96 -7.41
CA HIS A 237 -3.67 -5.54 -7.65
C HIS A 237 -4.49 -5.04 -8.84
N LEU A 238 -4.73 -5.90 -9.84
CA LEU A 238 -5.67 -5.60 -10.92
C LEU A 238 -7.10 -5.45 -10.39
N GLU A 239 -7.55 -6.38 -9.56
CA GLU A 239 -8.87 -6.31 -8.95
C GLU A 239 -9.04 -5.04 -8.11
N HIS A 240 -8.01 -4.66 -7.34
CA HIS A 240 -7.96 -3.39 -6.60
C HIS A 240 -8.08 -2.16 -7.51
N HIS A 241 -7.40 -2.13 -8.65
CA HIS A 241 -7.51 -1.02 -9.61
C HIS A 241 -8.89 -0.91 -10.25
N LEU A 242 -9.56 -2.04 -10.47
CA LEU A 242 -10.87 -2.08 -11.09
C LEU A 242 -11.99 -1.71 -10.09
N TYR A 243 -11.82 -2.11 -8.82
CA TYR A 243 -12.81 -1.92 -7.75
C TYR A 243 -12.15 -1.50 -6.42
N PRO A 244 -11.60 -0.27 -6.33
CA PRO A 244 -10.82 0.17 -5.16
C PRO A 244 -11.62 0.25 -3.86
N GLU A 245 -12.94 0.31 -3.95
CA GLU A 245 -13.90 0.30 -2.84
C GLU A 245 -14.06 -1.06 -2.16
N VAL A 246 -13.61 -2.15 -2.80
CA VAL A 246 -13.62 -3.50 -2.21
C VAL A 246 -12.43 -3.63 -1.24
N PRO A 247 -12.67 -3.96 0.04
CA PRO A 247 -11.60 -4.12 1.01
C PRO A 247 -10.68 -5.30 0.68
N SER A 248 -9.42 -5.19 1.07
CA SER A 248 -8.36 -6.18 0.82
C SER A 248 -8.79 -7.62 1.11
N HIS A 249 -9.44 -7.87 2.25
CA HIS A 249 -9.90 -9.21 2.65
C HIS A 249 -10.97 -9.83 1.75
N ASN A 250 -11.59 -9.07 0.84
CA ASN A 250 -12.55 -9.55 -0.15
C ASN A 250 -11.98 -9.59 -1.59
N LEU A 251 -10.71 -9.20 -1.81
CA LEU A 251 -10.13 -9.14 -3.16
C LEU A 251 -10.00 -10.51 -3.82
N SER A 252 -9.71 -11.57 -3.07
CA SER A 252 -9.67 -12.94 -3.61
C SER A 252 -11.04 -13.42 -4.07
N GLU A 253 -12.09 -13.07 -3.33
CA GLU A 253 -13.47 -13.38 -3.69
C GLU A 253 -13.92 -12.56 -4.91
N LEU A 254 -13.59 -11.27 -4.96
CA LEU A 254 -13.78 -10.44 -6.15
C LEU A 254 -13.06 -11.05 -7.37
N SER A 255 -11.82 -11.49 -7.20
CA SER A 255 -11.04 -12.15 -8.25
C SER A 255 -11.72 -13.39 -8.81
N ARG A 256 -12.33 -14.20 -7.93
CA ARG A 256 -13.11 -15.38 -8.30
C ARG A 256 -14.34 -15.00 -9.14
N ARG A 257 -15.06 -13.95 -8.76
CA ARG A 257 -16.26 -13.48 -9.48
C ARG A 257 -15.92 -12.82 -10.82
N LEU A 258 -14.74 -12.18 -10.92
CA LEU A 258 -14.24 -11.59 -12.16
C LEU A 258 -13.56 -12.59 -13.10
N ASP A 259 -13.20 -13.79 -12.63
CA ASP A 259 -12.41 -14.76 -13.40
C ASP A 259 -12.97 -15.10 -14.79
N PRO A 260 -14.29 -15.35 -14.97
CA PRO A 260 -14.84 -15.61 -16.30
C PRO A 260 -14.60 -14.45 -17.29
N LEU A 261 -14.80 -13.21 -16.82
CA LEU A 261 -14.64 -12.01 -17.63
C LEU A 261 -13.17 -11.72 -17.94
N LEU A 262 -12.30 -11.82 -16.93
CA LEU A 262 -10.87 -11.61 -17.10
C LEU A 262 -10.29 -12.61 -18.10
N ARG A 263 -10.71 -13.88 -18.03
CA ARG A 263 -10.33 -14.89 -19.03
C ARG A 263 -10.86 -14.56 -20.43
N SER A 264 -12.13 -14.17 -20.57
CA SER A 264 -12.69 -13.81 -21.88
C SER A 264 -12.02 -12.57 -22.49
N ALA A 265 -11.56 -11.64 -21.65
CA ALA A 265 -10.82 -10.46 -22.06
C ALA A 265 -9.32 -10.72 -22.29
N GLY A 266 -8.86 -11.97 -22.15
CA GLY A 266 -7.48 -12.38 -22.40
C GLY A 266 -6.49 -12.02 -21.28
N VAL A 267 -6.98 -11.57 -20.12
CA VAL A 267 -6.12 -11.34 -18.94
C VAL A 267 -5.60 -12.69 -18.45
N ARG A 268 -4.28 -12.77 -18.25
CA ARG A 268 -3.59 -13.98 -17.78
C ARG A 268 -3.03 -13.76 -16.38
N PRO A 269 -3.74 -14.22 -15.32
CA PRO A 269 -3.21 -14.19 -13.96
C PRO A 269 -1.88 -14.94 -13.85
N ARG A 270 -0.92 -14.37 -13.13
CA ARG A 270 0.33 -15.09 -12.81
C ARG A 270 0.06 -15.99 -11.62
N ARG A 271 0.31 -17.29 -11.79
CA ARG A 271 0.15 -18.26 -10.71
C ARG A 271 1.37 -18.24 -9.81
N VAL A 272 1.12 -18.18 -8.51
CA VAL A 272 2.13 -18.23 -7.45
C VAL A 272 1.71 -19.27 -6.40
N PRO A 273 2.65 -19.76 -5.57
CA PRO A 273 2.32 -20.62 -4.44
C PRO A 273 1.26 -19.98 -3.52
#